data_AF-A0ABD4UXY7-F1
#
_entry.id   AF-A0ABD4UXY7-F1
#
_cell.length_a   1.000
_cell.length_b   1.000
_cell.length_c   1.000
_cell.angle_alpha   90.00
_cell.angle_beta   90.00
_cell.angle_gamma   90.00
#
_symmetry.space_group_name_H-M   'P 1'
#
loop_
_entity.id
_entity.type
_entity.pdbx_description
1 polymer ?
#
loop_
_entity_poly.entity_id
_entity_poly.type
_entity_poly.pdbx_seq_one_letter_code
_entity_poly.pdbx_strand_id
1 'polypeptide(L)'
;MRKRIVLLAATLTTGLLSALPLTPAAAAPSRLAGDFNGDGYLDIALSAAGHQVGTAQQAGAVVVLYGSSSGVSAARRTVITQNSAGVPGTAEAGDLFGQNLAAGDLDGDGYSDLVVGAPSESIGDRDAVGSATILWGGTSGLSGGALVPQPSTLDEWNNFAVGIAVADFDGDGKNDVTLTGRTETRVYKGPFTRTGTPVNNLRVGELGTTTNVFAGDLNGDHAAERIYPFLVDGDEGGDIRYFTWTGYRHVMKDLPNADGQYGSIGDINGDGYGDVVLGDPTDPGGSKRTGHKGGQISVWYGGPGGPDPAQTPTVIHQDTAAVPGAGETGDLFGSSIGTGDVNGDGYADVAVGAPGEDVGTVGDAGAVTVLFGSASGLTTKGVKSWTQDTKGVPGSSEAWDQFGQSVRLTDINRNGKADLVTGAGGENGYGAVTILRGSASGLTADSAKFIGARDVSVRGSGDFAWAIAQ
;
A
#
# COMPACT_ATOMS: atom_id res chain seq x y z
N MET A 1 -0.60 -70.62 45.19
CA MET A 1 -0.21 -69.20 45.12
C MET A 1 -0.58 -68.64 43.75
N ARG A 2 -1.28 -67.49 43.72
CA ARG A 2 -1.53 -66.57 42.58
C ARG A 2 -2.45 -67.08 41.45
N LYS A 3 -3.38 -66.32 40.89
CA LYS A 3 -4.13 -65.08 41.20
C LYS A 3 -5.35 -65.15 40.25
N ARG A 4 -6.57 -64.91 40.76
CA ARG A 4 -7.82 -64.90 39.96
C ARG A 4 -7.83 -63.66 39.05
N ILE A 5 -8.19 -63.86 37.79
CA ILE A 5 -8.47 -62.78 36.82
C ILE A 5 -9.89 -62.30 37.08
N VAL A 6 -10.04 -61.02 37.44
CA VAL A 6 -11.34 -60.35 37.56
C VAL A 6 -11.66 -59.74 36.19
N LEU A 7 -12.72 -60.24 35.56
CA LEU A 7 -13.30 -59.65 34.35
C LEU A 7 -14.18 -58.48 34.80
N LEU A 8 -13.78 -57.24 34.46
CA LEU A 8 -14.60 -56.06 34.70
C LEU A 8 -15.55 -55.88 33.50
N ALA A 9 -16.84 -56.16 33.70
CA ALA A 9 -17.88 -55.84 32.73
C ALA A 9 -18.25 -54.35 32.90
N ALA A 10 -17.88 -53.51 31.93
CA ALA A 10 -18.37 -52.16 31.82
C ALA A 10 -19.68 -52.17 31.02
N THR A 11 -20.79 -51.90 31.70
CA THR A 11 -22.11 -51.69 31.12
C THR A 11 -22.11 -50.43 30.24
N LEU A 12 -22.34 -50.59 28.93
CA LEU A 12 -22.67 -49.48 28.03
C LEU A 12 -24.05 -48.94 28.40
N THR A 13 -24.12 -47.76 29.01
CA THR A 13 -25.34 -46.96 29.05
C THR A 13 -25.46 -46.22 27.72
N THR A 14 -26.30 -46.72 26.82
CA THR A 14 -26.71 -46.01 25.60
C THR A 14 -27.62 -44.84 26.00
N GLY A 15 -27.02 -43.69 26.33
CA GLY A 15 -27.72 -42.42 26.34
C GLY A 15 -28.03 -42.03 24.89
N LEU A 16 -29.31 -41.79 24.58
CA LEU A 16 -29.71 -41.11 23.35
C LEU A 16 -29.09 -39.70 23.35
N LEU A 17 -27.93 -39.55 22.71
CA LEU A 17 -27.46 -38.27 22.21
C LEU A 17 -28.31 -37.93 21.00
N SER A 18 -29.36 -37.12 21.20
CA SER A 18 -29.98 -36.38 20.12
C SER A 18 -28.90 -35.53 19.46
N ALA A 19 -28.44 -35.96 18.28
CA ALA A 19 -27.53 -35.19 17.44
C ALA A 19 -28.22 -33.87 17.08
N LEU A 20 -27.84 -32.79 17.75
CA LEU A 20 -28.17 -31.45 17.32
C LEU A 20 -27.60 -31.27 15.90
N PRO A 21 -28.33 -30.65 14.96
CA PRO A 21 -27.77 -30.35 13.65
C PRO A 21 -26.52 -29.50 13.87
N LEU A 22 -25.36 -30.05 13.54
CA LEU A 22 -24.12 -29.29 13.46
C LEU A 22 -24.34 -28.26 12.35
N THR A 23 -24.64 -27.03 12.74
CA THR A 23 -24.46 -25.89 11.84
C THR A 23 -22.98 -25.93 11.41
N PRO A 24 -22.68 -25.95 10.10
CA PRO A 24 -21.29 -25.86 9.66
C PRO A 24 -20.66 -24.66 10.36
N ALA A 25 -19.57 -24.88 11.09
CA ALA A 25 -18.80 -23.77 11.63
C ALA A 25 -18.37 -22.92 10.44
N ALA A 26 -18.78 -21.65 10.41
CA ALA A 26 -18.27 -20.71 9.42
C ALA A 26 -16.74 -20.71 9.53
N ALA A 27 -16.04 -20.83 8.40
CA ALA A 27 -14.60 -20.72 8.38
C ALA A 27 -14.20 -19.37 9.00
N ALA A 28 -13.21 -19.37 9.89
CA ALA A 28 -12.64 -18.12 10.37
C ALA A 28 -12.05 -17.36 9.17
N PRO A 29 -12.17 -16.02 9.15
CA PRO A 29 -11.60 -15.23 8.06
C PRO A 29 -10.07 -15.38 8.03
N SER A 30 -9.49 -15.13 6.85
CA SER A 30 -8.10 -15.46 6.53
C SER A 30 -7.07 -14.68 7.34
N ARG A 31 -7.44 -13.48 7.86
CA ARG A 31 -6.57 -12.51 8.52
C ARG A 31 -5.43 -11.99 7.65
N LEU A 32 -5.50 -12.19 6.34
CA LEU A 32 -4.53 -11.63 5.41
C LEU A 32 -4.78 -10.13 5.27
N ALA A 33 -3.73 -9.31 5.43
CA ALA A 33 -3.82 -7.88 5.17
C ALA A 33 -4.16 -7.64 3.69
N GLY A 34 -5.25 -6.92 3.42
CA GLY A 34 -5.78 -6.72 2.07
C GLY A 34 -6.79 -7.77 1.59
N ASP A 35 -7.18 -8.76 2.41
CA ASP A 35 -8.34 -9.62 2.12
C ASP A 35 -9.58 -9.06 2.82
N PHE A 36 -10.34 -8.21 2.11
CA PHE A 36 -11.48 -7.50 2.68
C PHE A 36 -12.71 -8.39 2.82
N ASN A 37 -12.76 -9.51 2.08
CA ASN A 37 -13.91 -10.43 2.05
C ASN A 37 -13.68 -11.76 2.80
N GLY A 38 -12.45 -12.01 3.24
CA GLY A 38 -12.02 -13.17 4.02
C GLY A 38 -11.98 -14.47 3.24
N ASP A 39 -11.97 -14.43 1.89
CA ASP A 39 -12.00 -15.64 1.05
C ASP A 39 -10.63 -16.32 0.89
N GLY A 40 -9.59 -15.71 1.45
CA GLY A 40 -8.22 -16.22 1.47
C GLY A 40 -7.41 -15.88 0.22
N TYR A 41 -7.90 -14.99 -0.64
CA TYR A 41 -7.16 -14.35 -1.72
C TYR A 41 -7.05 -12.85 -1.41
N LEU A 42 -5.89 -12.25 -1.74
CA LEU A 42 -5.71 -10.82 -1.54
C LEU A 42 -6.52 -10.03 -2.57
N ASP A 43 -7.21 -8.99 -2.10
CA ASP A 43 -7.95 -8.05 -2.92
C ASP A 43 -7.08 -6.83 -3.25
N ILE A 44 -7.52 -6.01 -4.21
CA ILE A 44 -6.84 -4.76 -4.58
C ILE A 44 -7.79 -3.60 -4.37
N ALA A 45 -7.42 -2.66 -3.49
CA ALA A 45 -8.10 -1.37 -3.37
C ALA A 45 -7.35 -0.29 -4.16
N LEU A 46 -8.06 0.35 -5.08
CA LEU A 46 -7.55 1.30 -6.06
C LEU A 46 -8.20 2.67 -5.85
N SER A 47 -7.39 3.71 -5.95
CA SER A 47 -7.88 5.08 -6.00
C SER A 47 -8.71 5.33 -7.26
N ALA A 48 -9.78 6.10 -7.11
CA ALA A 48 -10.47 6.77 -8.19
C ALA A 48 -10.82 8.20 -7.74
N ALA A 49 -9.83 8.96 -7.27
CA ALA A 49 -10.02 10.29 -6.67
C ALA A 49 -10.71 11.29 -7.63
N GLY A 50 -10.48 11.17 -8.94
CA GLY A 50 -11.18 11.94 -9.96
C GLY A 50 -12.63 11.51 -10.25
N HIS A 51 -13.20 10.55 -9.49
CA HIS A 51 -14.54 10.04 -9.74
C HIS A 51 -15.63 11.10 -9.52
N GLN A 52 -16.52 11.24 -10.49
CA GLN A 52 -17.69 12.11 -10.39
C GLN A 52 -18.88 11.41 -9.69
N VAL A 53 -19.38 12.01 -8.61
CA VAL A 53 -20.58 11.53 -7.89
C VAL A 53 -21.75 12.49 -8.12
N GLY A 54 -22.75 12.07 -8.89
CA GLY A 54 -23.87 12.94 -9.26
C GLY A 54 -23.38 14.18 -10.01
N THR A 55 -23.56 15.38 -9.46
CA THR A 55 -23.04 16.64 -10.01
C THR A 55 -21.68 17.06 -9.44
N ALA A 56 -21.20 16.39 -8.39
CA ALA A 56 -19.92 16.68 -7.75
C ALA A 56 -18.77 16.09 -8.58
N GLN A 57 -17.98 16.95 -9.21
CA GLN A 57 -16.77 16.57 -9.94
C GLN A 57 -15.63 16.31 -8.97
N GLN A 58 -14.77 15.32 -9.25
CA GLN A 58 -13.61 15.01 -8.40
C GLN A 58 -13.98 14.78 -6.93
N ALA A 59 -15.19 14.26 -6.67
CA ALA A 59 -15.60 13.90 -5.33
C ALA A 59 -14.88 12.64 -4.85
N GLY A 60 -14.55 11.76 -5.78
CA GLY A 60 -13.73 10.58 -5.53
C GLY A 60 -14.51 9.31 -5.20
N ALA A 61 -13.81 8.20 -5.36
CA ALA A 61 -14.27 6.86 -5.05
C ALA A 61 -13.07 5.95 -4.74
N VAL A 62 -13.37 4.81 -4.14
CA VAL A 62 -12.49 3.66 -4.05
C VAL A 62 -13.09 2.53 -4.88
N VAL A 63 -12.26 1.87 -5.69
CA VAL A 63 -12.62 0.64 -6.39
C VAL A 63 -11.89 -0.52 -5.73
N VAL A 64 -12.62 -1.54 -5.29
CA VAL A 64 -12.01 -2.79 -4.82
C VAL A 64 -12.24 -3.87 -5.85
N LEU A 65 -11.17 -4.53 -6.27
CA LEU A 65 -11.21 -5.73 -7.09
C LEU A 65 -10.96 -6.94 -6.20
N TYR A 66 -11.92 -7.86 -6.14
CA TYR A 66 -11.80 -9.03 -5.27
C TYR A 66 -10.93 -10.12 -5.91
N GLY A 67 -9.95 -10.59 -5.16
CA GLY A 67 -8.98 -11.61 -5.55
C GLY A 67 -9.62 -12.97 -5.81
N SER A 68 -8.88 -13.87 -6.47
CA SER A 68 -9.26 -15.26 -6.67
C SER A 68 -8.05 -16.08 -7.13
N SER A 69 -8.19 -17.39 -7.24
CA SER A 69 -7.17 -18.25 -7.86
C SER A 69 -6.83 -17.89 -9.30
N SER A 70 -7.69 -17.11 -9.98
CA SER A 70 -7.43 -16.60 -11.34
C SER A 70 -6.87 -15.17 -11.35
N GLY A 71 -6.66 -14.57 -10.18
CA GLY A 71 -6.36 -13.15 -9.99
C GLY A 71 -7.63 -12.31 -9.84
N VAL A 72 -7.53 -11.02 -10.20
CA VAL A 72 -8.65 -10.06 -10.19
C VAL A 72 -9.36 -9.94 -11.54
N SER A 73 -10.58 -9.39 -11.52
CA SER A 73 -11.32 -9.01 -12.73
C SER A 73 -12.25 -7.84 -12.47
N ALA A 74 -12.57 -7.07 -13.51
CA ALA A 74 -13.55 -5.99 -13.41
C ALA A 74 -14.93 -6.49 -12.95
N ALA A 75 -15.33 -7.72 -13.30
CA ALA A 75 -16.66 -8.24 -12.96
C ALA A 75 -16.85 -8.49 -11.46
N ARG A 76 -15.77 -8.73 -10.70
CA ARG A 76 -15.81 -9.03 -9.27
C ARG A 76 -15.25 -7.84 -8.49
N ARG A 77 -16.06 -6.79 -8.37
CA ARG A 77 -15.64 -5.50 -7.79
C ARG A 77 -16.70 -4.88 -6.89
N THR A 78 -16.29 -3.91 -6.08
CA THR A 78 -17.17 -2.89 -5.53
C THR A 78 -16.63 -1.48 -5.82
N VAL A 79 -17.52 -0.49 -5.83
CA VAL A 79 -17.15 0.94 -5.96
C VAL A 79 -17.82 1.69 -4.82
N ILE A 80 -17.03 2.38 -4.01
CA ILE A 80 -17.48 3.05 -2.78
C ILE A 80 -17.16 4.54 -2.86
N THR A 81 -18.13 5.36 -2.47
CA THR A 81 -18.06 6.83 -2.41
C THR A 81 -18.59 7.29 -1.05
N GLN A 82 -18.40 8.56 -0.66
CA GLN A 82 -19.07 9.12 0.53
C GLN A 82 -20.60 8.99 0.48
N ASN A 83 -21.21 9.00 -0.71
CA ASN A 83 -22.66 8.78 -0.88
C ASN A 83 -23.11 7.30 -0.77
N SER A 84 -22.19 6.36 -0.55
CA SER A 84 -22.53 4.93 -0.44
C SER A 84 -23.22 4.65 0.89
N ALA A 85 -24.12 3.66 0.90
CA ALA A 85 -24.91 3.34 2.09
C ALA A 85 -24.02 3.00 3.30
N GLY A 86 -24.22 3.71 4.41
CA GLY A 86 -23.46 3.50 5.65
C GLY A 86 -22.05 4.10 5.66
N VAL A 87 -21.62 4.75 4.58
CA VAL A 87 -20.38 5.55 4.55
C VAL A 87 -20.71 6.96 5.05
N PRO A 88 -19.93 7.53 5.99
CA PRO A 88 -20.19 8.87 6.50
C PRO A 88 -19.83 9.96 5.49
N GLY A 89 -20.45 11.14 5.68
CA GLY A 89 -20.22 12.31 4.85
C GLY A 89 -21.18 12.41 3.67
N THR A 90 -20.89 13.31 2.75
CA THR A 90 -21.59 13.49 1.47
C THR A 90 -20.53 13.85 0.46
N ALA A 91 -20.66 13.34 -0.76
CA ALA A 91 -19.71 13.63 -1.83
C ALA A 91 -19.87 15.08 -2.30
N GLU A 92 -18.82 15.89 -2.12
CA GLU A 92 -18.71 17.28 -2.55
C GLU A 92 -17.67 17.41 -3.67
N ALA A 93 -17.71 18.55 -4.38
CA ALA A 93 -16.83 18.71 -5.53
C ALA A 93 -15.39 18.97 -5.04
N GLY A 94 -14.46 18.10 -5.42
CA GLY A 94 -13.04 18.24 -5.08
C GLY A 94 -12.61 17.58 -3.77
N ASP A 95 -13.43 16.77 -3.10
CA ASP A 95 -13.03 16.08 -1.86
C ASP A 95 -11.88 15.09 -2.05
N LEU A 96 -11.78 14.52 -3.26
CA LEU A 96 -10.82 13.49 -3.62
C LEU A 96 -10.88 12.27 -2.70
N PHE A 97 -12.08 11.83 -2.30
CA PHE A 97 -12.26 10.61 -1.52
C PHE A 97 -11.60 9.41 -2.22
N GLY A 98 -10.70 8.74 -1.52
CA GLY A 98 -9.92 7.63 -2.10
C GLY A 98 -8.58 8.04 -2.68
N GLN A 99 -8.10 9.27 -2.47
CA GLN A 99 -6.77 9.68 -2.95
C GLN A 99 -5.64 8.88 -2.29
N ASN A 100 -5.75 8.60 -0.99
CA ASN A 100 -4.77 7.83 -0.23
C ASN A 100 -5.45 6.67 0.50
N LEU A 101 -4.80 5.50 0.51
CA LEU A 101 -5.37 4.23 0.93
C LEU A 101 -4.35 3.40 1.71
N ALA A 102 -4.78 2.78 2.81
CA ALA A 102 -3.99 1.77 3.53
C ALA A 102 -4.91 0.73 4.16
N ALA A 103 -4.52 -0.54 4.11
CA ALA A 103 -5.35 -1.65 4.55
C ALA A 103 -4.83 -2.30 5.85
N GLY A 104 -5.74 -2.81 6.66
CA GLY A 104 -5.42 -3.63 7.84
C GLY A 104 -6.69 -3.96 8.64
N ASP A 105 -6.64 -5.00 9.46
CA ASP A 105 -7.76 -5.39 10.35
C ASP A 105 -7.77 -4.46 11.57
N LEU A 106 -8.62 -3.44 11.55
CA LEU A 106 -8.64 -2.36 12.55
C LEU A 106 -9.59 -2.68 13.70
N ASP A 107 -10.67 -3.44 13.47
CA ASP A 107 -11.60 -3.85 14.53
C ASP A 107 -11.32 -5.24 15.12
N GLY A 108 -10.37 -5.98 14.55
CA GLY A 108 -9.87 -7.26 15.04
C GLY A 108 -10.80 -8.42 14.74
N ASP A 109 -11.71 -8.29 13.78
CA ASP A 109 -12.66 -9.34 13.41
C ASP A 109 -12.12 -10.33 12.38
N GLY A 110 -10.93 -10.06 11.85
CA GLY A 110 -10.15 -10.91 10.94
C GLY A 110 -10.41 -10.69 9.46
N TYR A 111 -11.28 -9.74 9.08
CA TYR A 111 -11.34 -9.20 7.73
C TYR A 111 -10.44 -7.97 7.65
N SER A 112 -9.78 -7.75 6.51
CA SER A 112 -9.06 -6.48 6.33
C SER A 112 -10.08 -5.34 6.24
N ASP A 113 -9.77 -4.20 6.87
CA ASP A 113 -10.46 -2.93 6.69
C ASP A 113 -9.63 -2.00 5.79
N LEU A 114 -10.19 -0.87 5.40
CA LEU A 114 -9.52 0.12 4.56
C LEU A 114 -9.66 1.52 5.16
N VAL A 115 -8.54 2.19 5.42
CA VAL A 115 -8.51 3.63 5.72
C VAL A 115 -8.46 4.39 4.40
N VAL A 116 -9.38 5.34 4.24
CA VAL A 116 -9.58 6.11 3.02
C VAL A 116 -9.45 7.60 3.33
N GLY A 117 -8.46 8.26 2.72
CA GLY A 117 -8.28 9.71 2.79
C GLY A 117 -9.13 10.47 1.79
N ALA A 118 -9.67 11.61 2.23
CA ALA A 118 -10.24 12.68 1.41
C ALA A 118 -9.55 13.99 1.83
N PRO A 119 -8.27 14.19 1.47
CA PRO A 119 -7.47 15.29 2.01
C PRO A 119 -7.89 16.67 1.49
N SER A 120 -8.83 16.73 0.53
CA SER A 120 -9.40 18.00 0.06
C SER A 120 -10.81 18.26 0.59
N GLU A 121 -11.31 17.41 1.49
CA GLU A 121 -12.60 17.60 2.17
C GLU A 121 -12.69 18.98 2.85
N SER A 122 -13.76 19.70 2.56
CA SER A 122 -14.13 20.94 3.25
C SER A 122 -14.97 20.64 4.50
N ILE A 123 -14.69 21.33 5.61
CA ILE A 123 -15.41 21.12 6.88
C ILE A 123 -16.00 22.44 7.38
N GLY A 124 -17.31 22.58 7.20
CA GLY A 124 -18.00 23.85 7.41
C GLY A 124 -17.57 24.86 6.34
N ASP A 125 -17.20 26.07 6.74
CA ASP A 125 -16.72 27.11 5.81
C ASP A 125 -15.18 27.06 5.58
N ARG A 126 -14.53 25.93 5.90
CA ARG A 126 -13.07 25.78 5.79
C ARG A 126 -12.74 24.79 4.70
N ASP A 127 -12.00 25.25 3.70
CA ASP A 127 -11.57 24.46 2.55
C ASP A 127 -10.42 23.51 2.89
N ALA A 128 -10.42 22.33 2.25
CA ALA A 128 -9.32 21.36 2.25
C ALA A 128 -8.72 21.08 3.64
N VAL A 129 -9.58 20.96 4.65
CA VAL A 129 -9.19 20.53 6.00
C VAL A 129 -8.72 19.08 5.95
N GLY A 130 -9.39 18.27 5.13
CA GLY A 130 -9.09 16.87 4.91
C GLY A 130 -9.75 15.93 5.92
N SER A 131 -10.05 14.71 5.48
CA SER A 131 -10.67 13.69 6.34
C SER A 131 -10.21 12.26 6.06
N ALA A 132 -10.43 11.38 7.03
CA ALA A 132 -10.19 9.95 6.89
C ALA A 132 -11.45 9.16 7.32
N THR A 133 -11.79 8.16 6.53
CA THR A 133 -12.89 7.22 6.77
C THR A 133 -12.33 5.80 6.83
N ILE A 134 -12.75 5.01 7.81
CA ILE A 134 -12.52 3.56 7.81
C ILE A 134 -13.72 2.90 7.12
N LEU A 135 -13.47 2.10 6.10
CA LEU A 135 -14.43 1.19 5.49
C LEU A 135 -14.23 -0.21 6.07
N TRP A 136 -15.30 -0.81 6.57
CA TRP A 136 -15.22 -2.07 7.31
C TRP A 136 -15.26 -3.29 6.37
N GLY A 137 -14.32 -4.20 6.55
CA GLY A 137 -14.31 -5.53 5.93
C GLY A 137 -15.43 -6.43 6.47
N GLY A 138 -15.68 -7.51 5.75
CA GLY A 138 -16.69 -8.50 6.15
C GLY A 138 -16.91 -9.53 5.07
N THR A 139 -17.79 -10.51 5.30
CA THR A 139 -18.00 -11.65 4.38
C THR A 139 -18.41 -11.30 2.95
N SER A 140 -18.88 -10.08 2.71
CA SER A 140 -19.24 -9.57 1.38
C SER A 140 -18.26 -8.52 0.85
N GLY A 141 -17.11 -8.35 1.51
CA GLY A 141 -16.15 -7.29 1.28
C GLY A 141 -16.49 -5.98 2.01
N LEU A 142 -15.77 -4.92 1.65
CA LEU A 142 -15.94 -3.58 2.25
C LEU A 142 -17.40 -3.08 2.17
N SER A 143 -17.95 -2.68 3.31
CA SER A 143 -19.28 -2.05 3.37
C SER A 143 -19.46 -1.18 4.60
N GLY A 144 -20.14 -0.04 4.42
CA GLY A 144 -20.27 0.97 5.47
C GLY A 144 -18.93 1.51 5.95
N GLY A 145 -18.97 2.39 6.95
CA GLY A 145 -17.74 2.93 7.51
C GLY A 145 -17.98 3.86 8.68
N ALA A 146 -16.89 4.42 9.19
CA ALA A 146 -16.91 5.45 10.22
C ALA A 146 -15.79 6.45 10.01
N LEU A 147 -16.01 7.70 10.42
CA LEU A 147 -14.97 8.72 10.40
C LEU A 147 -13.92 8.40 11.46
N VAL A 148 -12.65 8.57 11.10
CA VAL A 148 -11.58 8.64 12.09
C VAL A 148 -11.72 9.97 12.86
N PRO A 149 -11.66 9.97 14.21
CA PRO A 149 -11.79 11.19 14.99
C PRO A 149 -10.79 12.26 14.57
N GLN A 150 -11.30 13.43 14.18
CA GLN A 150 -10.45 14.52 13.72
C GLN A 150 -9.97 15.41 14.87
N PRO A 151 -8.72 15.90 14.82
CA PRO A 151 -8.26 16.96 15.70
C PRO A 151 -9.05 18.25 15.49
N SER A 152 -9.50 18.88 16.58
CA SER A 152 -10.12 20.22 16.51
C SER A 152 -9.12 21.33 16.11
N THR A 153 -7.83 21.01 16.07
CA THR A 153 -6.73 21.93 15.71
C THR A 153 -6.51 22.04 14.21
N LEU A 154 -7.14 21.20 13.39
CA LEU A 154 -7.00 21.30 11.93
C LEU A 154 -7.56 22.63 11.44
N ASP A 155 -6.78 23.32 10.62
CA ASP A 155 -7.12 24.58 9.96
C ASP A 155 -7.46 24.37 8.48
N GLU A 156 -7.80 25.47 7.80
CA GLU A 156 -8.02 25.47 6.36
C GLU A 156 -6.73 25.08 5.62
N TRP A 157 -6.86 24.32 4.52
CA TRP A 157 -5.76 23.81 3.70
C TRP A 157 -4.78 22.93 4.47
N ASN A 158 -5.25 22.21 5.50
CA ASN A 158 -4.41 21.29 6.25
C ASN A 158 -4.07 20.03 5.46
N ASN A 159 -4.95 19.62 4.56
CA ASN A 159 -4.82 18.37 3.82
C ASN A 159 -4.60 17.15 4.73
N PHE A 160 -5.35 17.06 5.83
CA PHE A 160 -5.23 15.94 6.74
C PHE A 160 -5.61 14.62 6.06
N ALA A 161 -4.91 13.54 6.41
CA ALA A 161 -4.96 12.23 5.75
C ALA A 161 -4.42 12.21 4.31
N VAL A 162 -3.45 13.07 4.00
CA VAL A 162 -2.69 13.03 2.74
C VAL A 162 -1.65 11.90 2.72
N GLY A 163 -1.14 11.48 3.88
CA GLY A 163 -0.33 10.27 4.05
C GLY A 163 -0.98 9.35 5.07
N ILE A 164 -1.03 8.05 4.77
CA ILE A 164 -1.69 7.03 5.59
C ILE A 164 -0.82 5.78 5.65
N ALA A 165 -0.59 5.26 6.84
CA ALA A 165 -0.05 3.91 7.02
C ALA A 165 -0.81 3.17 8.12
N VAL A 166 -0.96 1.86 7.95
CA VAL A 166 -1.64 0.95 8.87
C VAL A 166 -0.70 -0.21 9.17
N ALA A 167 -0.37 -0.41 10.44
CA ALA A 167 0.34 -1.57 10.96
C ALA A 167 0.26 -1.57 12.49
N ASP A 168 0.71 -2.62 13.15
CA ASP A 168 0.92 -2.63 14.59
C ASP A 168 2.18 -1.81 14.93
N PHE A 169 2.04 -0.58 15.43
CA PHE A 169 3.19 0.28 15.73
C PHE A 169 3.70 0.14 17.17
N ASP A 170 3.09 -0.66 18.04
CA ASP A 170 3.57 -0.88 19.41
C ASP A 170 3.69 -2.34 19.84
N GLY A 171 3.52 -3.28 18.91
CA GLY A 171 3.72 -4.70 19.13
C GLY A 171 2.63 -5.34 19.98
N ASP A 172 1.45 -4.73 20.11
CA ASP A 172 0.34 -5.28 20.90
C ASP A 172 -0.53 -6.30 20.13
N GLY A 173 -0.22 -6.52 18.84
CA GLY A 173 -0.90 -7.39 17.91
C GLY A 173 -2.17 -6.79 17.31
N LYS A 174 -2.36 -5.47 17.39
CA LYS A 174 -3.50 -4.73 16.83
C LYS A 174 -3.01 -3.68 15.86
N ASN A 175 -3.73 -3.52 14.75
CA ASN A 175 -3.37 -2.51 13.77
C ASN A 175 -3.71 -1.11 14.31
N ASP A 176 -2.73 -0.23 14.18
CA ASP A 176 -2.83 1.20 14.41
C ASP A 176 -2.94 1.95 13.07
N VAL A 177 -3.29 3.22 13.13
CA VAL A 177 -3.32 4.12 11.96
C VAL A 177 -2.46 5.34 12.24
N THR A 178 -1.61 5.72 11.29
CA THR A 178 -0.97 7.04 11.29
C THR A 178 -1.48 7.86 10.12
N LEU A 179 -1.82 9.12 10.39
CA LEU A 179 -2.35 10.08 9.41
C LEU A 179 -1.49 11.35 9.45
N THR A 180 -1.06 11.80 8.28
CA THR A 180 -0.27 13.03 8.11
C THR A 180 -1.12 14.19 7.56
N GLY A 181 -0.56 15.38 7.62
CA GLY A 181 -1.17 16.62 7.17
C GLY A 181 -0.15 17.76 7.27
N ARG A 182 -0.52 18.95 6.80
CA ARG A 182 0.36 20.12 6.74
C ARG A 182 0.87 20.54 8.12
N THR A 183 0.02 20.53 9.14
CA THR A 183 0.42 21.01 10.49
C THR A 183 0.22 19.98 11.60
N GLU A 184 -0.30 18.81 11.24
CA GLU A 184 -0.75 17.81 12.19
C GLU A 184 -0.42 16.40 11.67
N THR A 185 0.23 15.61 12.52
CA THR A 185 0.41 14.16 12.32
C THR A 185 -0.06 13.42 13.56
N ARG A 186 -0.91 12.42 13.35
CA ARG A 186 -1.61 11.68 14.41
C ARG A 186 -1.37 10.20 14.30
N VAL A 187 -1.27 9.54 15.45
CA VAL A 187 -1.27 8.08 15.60
C VAL A 187 -2.50 7.70 16.39
N TYR A 188 -3.30 6.81 15.82
CA TYR A 188 -4.52 6.27 16.39
C TYR A 188 -4.25 4.81 16.76
N LYS A 189 -4.32 4.51 18.06
CA LYS A 189 -4.02 3.19 18.60
C LYS A 189 -5.22 2.26 18.49
N GLY A 190 -5.02 1.10 17.88
CA GLY A 190 -6.02 0.05 17.76
C GLY A 190 -6.31 -0.67 19.09
N PRO A 191 -7.29 -1.60 19.09
CA PRO A 191 -8.27 -1.77 18.02
C PRO A 191 -9.26 -0.60 17.98
N PHE A 192 -9.94 -0.46 16.86
CA PHE A 192 -11.03 0.48 16.65
C PHE A 192 -12.37 -0.18 16.96
N THR A 193 -13.33 0.60 17.45
CA THR A 193 -14.74 0.20 17.38
C THR A 193 -15.27 0.46 15.97
N ARG A 194 -16.35 -0.24 15.58
CA ARG A 194 -17.05 0.03 14.31
C ARG A 194 -17.66 1.42 14.16
N THR A 195 -17.62 2.23 15.21
CA THR A 195 -17.96 3.66 15.17
C THR A 195 -16.75 4.54 14.88
N GLY A 196 -15.58 3.97 14.56
CA GLY A 196 -14.34 4.66 14.24
C GLY A 196 -13.51 5.07 15.45
N THR A 197 -13.90 4.65 16.67
CA THR A 197 -13.22 5.10 17.90
C THR A 197 -11.99 4.24 18.19
N PRO A 198 -10.77 4.80 18.20
CA PRO A 198 -9.55 4.08 18.61
C PRO A 198 -9.51 3.90 20.13
N VAL A 199 -8.58 3.06 20.61
CA VAL A 199 -8.22 3.03 22.05
C VAL A 199 -7.58 4.35 22.48
N ASN A 200 -6.73 4.94 21.64
CA ASN A 200 -6.07 6.20 21.93
C ASN A 200 -5.81 7.00 20.64
N ASN A 201 -5.69 8.32 20.75
CA ASN A 201 -5.16 9.14 19.66
C ASN A 201 -4.07 10.08 20.21
N LEU A 202 -2.91 10.08 19.55
CA LEU A 202 -1.72 10.77 19.99
C LEU A 202 -1.23 11.68 18.87
N ARG A 203 -0.89 12.92 19.22
CA ARG A 203 -0.14 13.81 18.33
C ARG A 203 1.32 13.37 18.35
N VAL A 204 1.96 13.23 17.18
CA VAL A 204 3.39 12.88 17.11
C VAL A 204 4.26 14.05 17.55
N GLY A 205 3.78 15.29 17.39
CA GLY A 205 4.25 16.49 18.10
C GLY A 205 5.54 17.11 17.57
N GLU A 206 6.54 16.30 17.24
CA GLU A 206 7.83 16.72 16.66
C GLU A 206 7.78 16.85 15.13
N LEU A 207 6.70 16.37 14.51
CA LEU A 207 6.51 16.39 13.07
C LEU A 207 5.70 17.62 12.65
N GLY A 208 6.26 18.40 11.72
CA GLY A 208 5.59 19.51 11.03
C GLY A 208 4.82 19.02 9.81
N THR A 209 5.04 19.65 8.66
CA THR A 209 4.47 19.22 7.37
C THR A 209 5.17 17.95 6.87
N THR A 210 4.42 16.86 6.76
CA THR A 210 4.81 15.68 6.00
C THR A 210 3.60 15.18 5.24
N THR A 211 3.80 14.81 3.98
CA THR A 211 2.72 14.42 3.06
C THR A 211 2.70 12.92 2.81
N ASN A 212 3.69 12.18 3.31
CA ASN A 212 3.83 10.75 3.06
C ASN A 212 4.27 10.00 4.31
N VAL A 213 3.90 8.73 4.37
CA VAL A 213 4.30 7.79 5.42
C VAL A 213 4.13 6.37 4.89
N PHE A 214 5.07 5.52 5.26
CA PHE A 214 5.01 4.08 5.04
C PHE A 214 5.60 3.38 6.26
N ALA A 215 5.27 2.10 6.45
CA ALA A 215 5.60 1.39 7.68
C ALA A 215 5.91 -0.09 7.45
N GLY A 216 6.71 -0.66 8.35
CA GLY A 216 7.15 -2.05 8.32
C GLY A 216 8.12 -2.33 9.46
N ASP A 217 8.32 -3.60 9.79
CA ASP A 217 9.22 -4.03 10.86
C ASP A 217 10.67 -4.02 10.37
N LEU A 218 11.46 -3.06 10.82
CA LEU A 218 12.87 -2.89 10.41
C LEU A 218 13.85 -3.58 11.36
N ASN A 219 13.37 -4.03 12.52
CA ASN A 219 14.22 -4.43 13.64
C ASN A 219 13.92 -5.82 14.22
N GLY A 220 12.86 -6.47 13.75
CA GLY A 220 12.43 -7.81 14.10
C GLY A 220 11.72 -7.91 15.45
N ASP A 221 11.24 -6.80 16.03
CA ASP A 221 10.50 -6.77 17.30
C ASP A 221 8.98 -6.91 17.12
N HIS A 222 8.52 -7.04 15.87
CA HIS A 222 7.11 -7.13 15.47
C HIS A 222 6.28 -5.86 15.71
N ALA A 223 6.88 -4.76 16.16
CA ALA A 223 6.29 -3.43 16.12
C ALA A 223 6.80 -2.71 14.86
N ALA A 224 5.91 -2.43 13.92
CA ALA A 224 6.28 -1.74 12.70
C ALA A 224 6.80 -0.32 12.98
N GLU A 225 7.97 -0.02 12.43
CA GLU A 225 8.48 1.33 12.34
C GLU A 225 7.68 2.13 11.32
N ARG A 226 7.49 3.42 11.60
CA ARG A 226 6.91 4.38 10.64
C ARG A 226 7.99 5.29 10.11
N ILE A 227 8.07 5.45 8.80
CA ILE A 227 9.04 6.30 8.12
C ILE A 227 8.33 7.50 7.51
N TYR A 228 8.88 8.68 7.77
CA TYR A 228 8.36 9.96 7.29
C TYR A 228 9.44 10.65 6.44
N PRO A 229 9.19 10.83 5.15
CA PRO A 229 9.91 11.79 4.33
C PRO A 229 9.57 13.23 4.73
N PHE A 230 10.58 14.09 4.84
CA PHE A 230 10.42 15.51 5.15
C PHE A 230 10.80 16.40 3.97
N LEU A 231 9.99 17.41 3.74
CA LEU A 231 10.37 18.52 2.89
C LEU A 231 11.44 19.36 3.61
N VAL A 232 12.61 19.46 2.99
CA VAL A 232 13.64 20.47 3.29
C VAL A 232 13.53 21.55 2.21
N ASP A 233 13.92 22.81 2.48
CA ASP A 233 13.75 23.92 1.53
C ASP A 233 14.29 23.59 0.12
N GLY A 234 13.36 23.25 -0.80
CA GLY A 234 13.66 22.87 -2.18
C GLY A 234 14.05 21.40 -2.40
N ASP A 235 13.88 20.51 -1.43
CA ASP A 235 14.17 19.07 -1.50
C ASP A 235 13.08 18.25 -0.77
N GLU A 236 12.12 17.73 -1.53
CA GLU A 236 11.04 16.87 -1.01
C GLU A 236 11.60 15.49 -0.61
N GLY A 237 11.48 15.14 0.67
CA GLY A 237 12.04 13.90 1.21
C GLY A 237 13.48 14.01 1.70
N GLY A 238 14.12 15.17 1.53
CA GLY A 238 15.56 15.41 1.79
C GLY A 238 16.06 15.11 3.21
N ASP A 239 15.15 14.98 4.19
CA ASP A 239 15.43 14.37 5.49
C ASP A 239 14.48 13.18 5.68
N ILE A 240 15.02 12.05 6.15
CA ILE A 240 14.24 10.86 6.50
C ILE A 240 14.33 10.62 8.00
N ARG A 241 13.18 10.51 8.66
CA ARG A 241 13.10 10.08 10.06
C ARG A 241 12.17 8.89 10.19
N TYR A 242 12.51 7.98 11.09
CA TYR A 242 11.65 6.86 11.43
C TYR A 242 11.43 6.76 12.93
N PHE A 243 10.27 6.22 13.31
CA PHE A 243 9.87 6.07 14.70
C PHE A 243 9.79 4.59 15.04
N THR A 244 10.59 4.18 16.03
CA THR A 244 10.65 2.82 16.55
C THR A 244 10.01 2.73 17.92
N TRP A 245 9.43 1.58 18.25
CA TRP A 245 8.85 1.32 19.56
C TRP A 245 9.91 0.75 20.52
N THR A 246 9.94 1.23 21.76
CA THR A 246 10.91 0.74 22.77
C THR A 246 10.28 -0.19 23.81
N GLY A 247 9.04 -0.66 23.60
CA GLY A 247 8.25 -1.37 24.60
C GLY A 247 7.41 -0.48 25.52
N TYR A 248 7.58 0.85 25.46
CA TYR A 248 6.83 1.80 26.30
C TYR A 248 6.63 3.19 25.69
N ARG A 249 7.44 3.58 24.72
CA ARG A 249 7.28 4.83 23.96
C ARG A 249 7.85 4.68 22.56
N HIS A 250 7.42 5.56 21.65
CA HIS A 250 8.09 5.76 20.38
C HIS A 250 9.31 6.65 20.54
N VAL A 251 10.40 6.32 19.85
CA VAL A 251 11.61 7.13 19.75
C VAL A 251 11.88 7.41 18.29
N MET A 252 12.14 8.68 17.98
CA MET A 252 12.54 9.13 16.66
C MET A 252 14.02 8.82 16.41
N LYS A 253 14.33 8.34 15.21
CA LYS A 253 15.68 8.11 14.70
C LYS A 253 15.83 8.80 13.34
N ASP A 254 16.98 9.44 13.14
CA ASP A 254 17.34 10.06 11.89
C ASP A 254 18.12 9.09 10.98
N LEU A 255 17.86 9.14 9.67
CA LEU A 255 18.72 8.58 8.63
C LEU A 255 19.35 9.74 7.85
N PRO A 256 20.42 10.37 8.38
CA PRO A 256 20.91 11.66 7.91
C PRO A 256 21.60 11.59 6.55
N ASN A 257 21.75 10.43 5.94
CA ASN A 257 22.29 10.29 4.58
C ASN A 257 21.25 9.74 3.60
N ALA A 258 20.03 9.51 4.08
CA ALA A 258 18.89 9.07 3.29
C ALA A 258 18.12 10.28 2.76
N ASP A 259 17.50 10.07 1.60
CA ASP A 259 16.78 11.06 0.82
C ASP A 259 15.77 10.30 -0.05
N GLY A 260 14.59 10.85 -0.24
CA GLY A 260 13.51 10.24 -1.02
C GLY A 260 12.12 10.57 -0.52
N GLN A 261 11.20 10.79 -1.46
CA GLN A 261 9.82 11.20 -1.21
C GLN A 261 8.86 10.02 -1.03
N TYR A 262 9.18 8.88 -1.65
CA TYR A 262 8.36 7.67 -1.65
C TYR A 262 9.15 6.50 -1.07
N GLY A 263 8.46 5.44 -0.64
CA GLY A 263 9.17 4.27 -0.16
C GLY A 263 8.30 3.06 0.11
N SER A 264 8.97 1.95 0.35
CA SER A 264 8.39 0.67 0.72
C SER A 264 9.37 -0.10 1.59
N ILE A 265 8.88 -1.08 2.34
CA ILE A 265 9.69 -1.91 3.23
C ILE A 265 9.54 -3.38 2.84
N GLY A 266 10.64 -4.11 2.74
CA GLY A 266 10.65 -5.54 2.48
C GLY A 266 12.01 -6.16 2.78
N ASP A 267 12.05 -7.44 3.11
CA ASP A 267 13.30 -8.16 3.42
C ASP A 267 14.00 -8.57 2.11
N ILE A 268 14.80 -7.66 1.55
CA ILE A 268 15.45 -7.79 0.23
C ILE A 268 16.66 -8.72 0.35
N ASN A 269 17.30 -8.75 1.51
CA ASN A 269 18.49 -9.55 1.76
C ASN A 269 18.20 -10.92 2.43
N GLY A 270 16.96 -11.16 2.87
CA GLY A 270 16.50 -12.40 3.48
C GLY A 270 17.05 -12.64 4.89
N ASP A 271 17.39 -11.58 5.63
CA ASP A 271 17.97 -11.67 6.97
C ASP A 271 16.94 -11.64 8.10
N GLY A 272 15.65 -11.46 7.77
CA GLY A 272 14.54 -11.40 8.69
C GLY A 272 14.20 -10.00 9.20
N TYR A 273 14.90 -8.96 8.72
CA TYR A 273 14.62 -7.57 9.01
C TYR A 273 14.07 -6.87 7.75
N GLY A 274 13.11 -5.97 7.91
CA GLY A 274 12.64 -5.15 6.79
C GLY A 274 13.72 -4.17 6.34
N ASP A 275 13.97 -4.12 5.03
CA ASP A 275 14.84 -3.15 4.40
C ASP A 275 14.03 -1.99 3.84
N VAL A 276 14.56 -0.78 3.98
CA VAL A 276 13.90 0.45 3.49
C VAL A 276 14.34 0.71 2.06
N VAL A 277 13.39 0.80 1.15
CA VAL A 277 13.60 1.34 -0.21
C VAL A 277 13.01 2.74 -0.26
N LEU A 278 13.84 3.72 -0.62
CA LEU A 278 13.46 5.10 -0.81
C LEU A 278 13.56 5.49 -2.28
N GLY A 279 12.60 6.23 -2.78
CA GLY A 279 12.54 6.75 -4.13
C GLY A 279 12.70 8.26 -4.14
N ASP A 280 13.71 8.73 -4.86
CA ASP A 280 13.94 10.14 -5.15
C ASP A 280 13.75 10.34 -6.66
N PRO A 281 12.51 10.58 -7.13
CA PRO A 281 12.20 10.72 -8.56
C PRO A 281 12.72 12.03 -9.15
N THR A 282 13.20 12.94 -8.33
CA THR A 282 13.44 14.32 -8.71
C THR A 282 14.84 14.48 -9.31
N ASP A 283 14.93 15.15 -10.46
CA ASP A 283 16.22 15.48 -11.10
C ASP A 283 17.16 16.25 -10.13
N PRO A 284 18.49 16.07 -10.25
CA PRO A 284 19.44 16.67 -9.32
C PRO A 284 19.39 18.20 -9.39
N GLY A 285 19.33 18.85 -8.22
CA GLY A 285 19.23 20.30 -8.06
C GLY A 285 20.18 20.85 -6.99
N GLY A 286 20.30 22.17 -6.90
CA GLY A 286 21.23 22.82 -5.95
C GLY A 286 20.85 22.68 -4.46
N SER A 287 19.59 22.39 -4.17
CA SER A 287 19.06 22.00 -2.85
C SER A 287 19.19 20.49 -2.58
N LYS A 288 19.45 19.71 -3.64
CA LYS A 288 19.67 18.25 -3.72
C LYS A 288 20.78 17.72 -2.81
N ARG A 289 20.52 16.89 -1.79
CA ARG A 289 21.61 16.13 -1.15
C ARG A 289 22.06 14.99 -2.05
N THR A 290 21.11 14.26 -2.60
CA THR A 290 21.33 13.19 -3.56
C THR A 290 20.46 13.39 -4.81
N GLY A 291 20.40 12.40 -5.69
CA GLY A 291 19.60 12.45 -6.91
C GLY A 291 20.41 12.11 -8.16
N HIS A 292 19.70 11.61 -9.16
CA HIS A 292 20.24 11.27 -10.47
C HIS A 292 19.31 11.83 -11.54
N LYS A 293 19.83 12.12 -12.74
CA LYS A 293 18.98 12.57 -13.86
C LYS A 293 17.92 11.49 -14.14
N GLY A 294 16.65 11.88 -14.16
CA GLY A 294 15.50 10.97 -14.26
C GLY A 294 15.09 10.28 -12.96
N GLY A 295 15.76 10.56 -11.84
CA GLY A 295 15.45 9.97 -10.54
C GLY A 295 16.29 8.73 -10.19
N GLN A 296 16.15 8.28 -8.94
CA GLN A 296 16.86 7.12 -8.39
C GLN A 296 16.07 6.46 -7.25
N ILE A 297 16.48 5.25 -6.86
CA ILE A 297 16.15 4.65 -5.58
C ILE A 297 17.40 4.41 -4.73
N SER A 298 17.21 4.33 -3.41
CA SER A 298 18.23 3.87 -2.47
C SER A 298 17.69 2.79 -1.53
N VAL A 299 18.52 1.80 -1.19
CA VAL A 299 18.17 0.71 -0.26
C VAL A 299 19.03 0.81 1.01
N TRP A 300 18.35 0.85 2.15
CA TRP A 300 18.91 0.86 3.50
C TRP A 300 18.52 -0.44 4.19
N TYR A 301 19.50 -1.29 4.49
CA TYR A 301 19.21 -2.62 5.02
C TYR A 301 18.88 -2.52 6.50
N GLY A 302 17.87 -3.28 6.92
CA GLY A 302 17.41 -3.38 8.30
C GLY A 302 18.42 -4.11 9.18
N GLY A 303 18.05 -4.29 10.44
CA GLY A 303 18.87 -5.01 11.40
C GLY A 303 18.32 -4.88 12.82
N PRO A 304 18.92 -5.52 13.83
CA PRO A 304 18.39 -5.52 15.20
C PRO A 304 18.17 -4.14 15.84
N GLY A 305 18.74 -3.08 15.27
CA GLY A 305 18.55 -1.69 15.70
C GLY A 305 17.81 -0.81 14.69
N GLY A 306 17.21 -1.40 13.66
CA GLY A 306 16.84 -0.73 12.41
C GLY A 306 18.06 -0.47 11.52
N PRO A 307 17.86 0.23 10.38
CA PRO A 307 18.95 0.59 9.47
C PRO A 307 20.02 1.44 10.16
N ASP A 308 21.30 1.10 9.91
CA ASP A 308 22.45 1.85 10.43
C ASP A 308 22.52 3.24 9.75
N PRO A 309 22.43 4.35 10.50
CA PRO A 309 22.55 5.70 9.94
C PRO A 309 23.88 5.96 9.21
N ALA A 310 24.92 5.17 9.48
CA ALA A 310 26.21 5.24 8.82
C ALA A 310 26.33 4.31 7.60
N GLN A 311 25.28 3.54 7.26
CA GLN A 311 25.30 2.66 6.10
C GLN A 311 25.55 3.45 4.81
N THR A 312 26.33 2.89 3.89
CA THR A 312 26.30 3.33 2.49
C THR A 312 25.17 2.59 1.78
N PRO A 313 24.14 3.27 1.28
CA PRO A 313 23.00 2.61 0.66
C PRO A 313 23.37 2.00 -0.69
N THR A 314 22.59 1.00 -1.11
CA THR A 314 22.61 0.56 -2.52
C THR A 314 21.79 1.54 -3.33
N VAL A 315 22.38 2.24 -4.30
CA VAL A 315 21.69 3.22 -5.15
C VAL A 315 21.52 2.65 -6.55
N ILE A 316 20.31 2.73 -7.11
CA ILE A 316 19.98 2.28 -8.46
C ILE A 316 19.21 3.39 -9.18
N HIS A 317 19.55 3.61 -10.45
CA HIS A 317 18.89 4.53 -11.37
C HIS A 317 18.96 3.97 -12.80
N GLN A 318 18.30 4.57 -13.79
CA GLN A 318 18.24 4.02 -15.15
C GLN A 318 19.61 3.94 -15.85
N ASP A 319 20.56 4.83 -15.53
CA ASP A 319 21.95 4.72 -16.00
C ASP A 319 22.79 3.64 -15.29
N THR A 320 22.23 2.91 -14.32
CA THR A 320 22.95 1.83 -13.61
C THR A 320 23.17 0.64 -14.55
N ALA A 321 24.38 0.06 -14.49
CA ALA A 321 24.73 -1.06 -15.36
C ALA A 321 23.70 -2.21 -15.31
N ALA A 322 23.28 -2.65 -16.50
CA ALA A 322 22.27 -3.67 -16.78
C ALA A 322 20.80 -3.26 -16.57
N VAL A 323 20.52 -2.12 -15.93
CA VAL A 323 19.16 -1.56 -15.90
C VAL A 323 18.78 -1.14 -17.34
N PRO A 324 17.62 -1.57 -17.88
CA PRO A 324 17.20 -1.17 -19.21
C PRO A 324 16.84 0.32 -19.26
N GLY A 325 17.16 0.96 -20.39
CA GLY A 325 16.92 2.40 -20.60
C GLY A 325 18.15 3.24 -20.31
N ALA A 326 17.94 4.54 -20.18
CA ALA A 326 18.90 5.53 -19.72
C ALA A 326 18.12 6.56 -18.89
N GLY A 327 18.77 7.23 -17.95
CA GLY A 327 18.11 8.33 -17.26
C GLY A 327 17.94 9.52 -18.20
N GLU A 328 16.78 10.15 -18.17
CA GLU A 328 16.36 11.31 -18.94
C GLU A 328 15.63 12.29 -18.00
N THR A 329 15.66 13.59 -18.31
CA THR A 329 15.08 14.58 -17.39
C THR A 329 13.57 14.43 -17.41
N GLY A 330 12.97 14.23 -16.24
CA GLY A 330 11.54 14.03 -16.10
C GLY A 330 11.06 12.58 -16.07
N ASP A 331 11.92 11.55 -16.08
CA ASP A 331 11.44 10.14 -16.06
C ASP A 331 10.76 9.75 -14.76
N LEU A 332 11.14 10.42 -13.66
CA LEU A 332 10.61 10.22 -12.31
C LEU A 332 10.81 8.79 -11.78
N PHE A 333 11.92 8.14 -12.13
CA PHE A 333 12.30 6.83 -11.60
C PHE A 333 12.38 6.86 -10.07
N GLY A 334 11.55 6.06 -9.41
CA GLY A 334 11.40 6.09 -7.95
C GLY A 334 10.15 6.82 -7.46
N SER A 335 9.26 7.27 -8.34
CA SER A 335 8.01 7.93 -7.94
C SER A 335 7.02 6.99 -7.26
N SER A 336 7.16 5.68 -7.49
CA SER A 336 6.37 4.64 -6.87
C SER A 336 7.24 3.40 -6.65
N ILE A 337 7.06 2.75 -5.50
CA ILE A 337 7.88 1.61 -5.07
C ILE A 337 6.98 0.54 -4.46
N GLY A 338 7.21 -0.72 -4.84
CA GLY A 338 6.59 -1.88 -4.21
C GLY A 338 7.62 -2.97 -3.97
N THR A 339 7.56 -3.59 -2.79
CA THR A 339 8.41 -4.73 -2.41
C THR A 339 7.60 -6.02 -2.35
N GLY A 340 8.20 -7.14 -2.78
CA GLY A 340 7.58 -8.45 -2.71
C GLY A 340 8.32 -9.49 -3.55
N ASP A 341 8.25 -10.76 -3.18
CA ASP A 341 8.95 -11.85 -3.86
C ASP A 341 8.20 -12.27 -5.13
N VAL A 342 8.57 -11.74 -6.30
CA VAL A 342 7.86 -12.02 -7.57
C VAL A 342 8.27 -13.36 -8.18
N ASN A 343 9.35 -13.96 -7.67
CA ASN A 343 9.92 -15.17 -8.24
C ASN A 343 9.80 -16.43 -7.35
N GLY A 344 9.44 -16.25 -6.07
CA GLY A 344 9.28 -17.28 -5.07
C GLY A 344 10.61 -17.84 -4.53
N ASP A 345 11.69 -17.06 -4.54
CA ASP A 345 13.02 -17.47 -4.06
C ASP A 345 13.28 -17.14 -2.58
N GLY A 346 12.36 -16.43 -1.92
CA GLY A 346 12.41 -16.07 -0.52
C GLY A 346 13.06 -14.72 -0.23
N TYR A 347 13.47 -13.96 -1.25
CA TYR A 347 13.95 -12.58 -1.11
C TYR A 347 12.90 -11.60 -1.64
N ALA A 348 12.69 -10.47 -0.96
CA ALA A 348 11.82 -9.44 -1.51
C ALA A 348 12.47 -8.79 -2.73
N ASP A 349 11.74 -8.73 -3.83
CA ASP A 349 12.11 -7.98 -5.03
C ASP A 349 11.57 -6.55 -4.94
N VAL A 350 12.06 -5.66 -5.81
CA VAL A 350 11.68 -4.24 -5.83
C VAL A 350 11.14 -3.87 -7.22
N ALA A 351 9.89 -3.44 -7.29
CA ALA A 351 9.31 -2.77 -8.44
C ALA A 351 9.41 -1.25 -8.28
N VAL A 352 9.88 -0.57 -9.32
CA VAL A 352 10.11 0.88 -9.35
C VAL A 352 9.40 1.49 -10.55
N GLY A 353 8.51 2.44 -10.30
CA GLY A 353 7.86 3.22 -11.35
C GLY A 353 8.73 4.38 -11.84
N ALA A 354 8.64 4.64 -13.14
CA ALA A 354 9.16 5.82 -13.84
C ALA A 354 8.06 6.34 -14.78
N PRO A 355 7.01 7.00 -14.26
CA PRO A 355 5.83 7.38 -15.03
C PRO A 355 6.09 8.45 -16.09
N GLY A 356 7.22 9.16 -16.02
CA GLY A 356 7.62 10.12 -17.06
C GLY A 356 8.51 9.53 -18.16
N GLU A 357 8.85 8.23 -18.08
CA GLU A 357 9.69 7.58 -19.10
C GLU A 357 9.08 7.67 -20.49
N ASP A 358 9.90 8.07 -21.47
CA ASP A 358 9.54 8.06 -22.88
C ASP A 358 9.65 6.64 -23.47
N VAL A 359 8.59 6.17 -24.14
CA VAL A 359 8.63 4.90 -24.89
C VAL A 359 8.84 5.19 -26.38
N GLY A 360 10.10 5.19 -26.79
CA GLY A 360 10.50 5.48 -28.16
C GLY A 360 10.29 6.95 -28.54
N THR A 361 9.13 7.30 -29.10
CA THR A 361 8.75 8.70 -29.38
C THR A 361 7.48 9.12 -28.66
N VAL A 362 6.95 8.25 -27.81
CA VAL A 362 5.73 8.48 -27.04
C VAL A 362 6.14 9.06 -25.69
N GLY A 363 5.88 10.35 -25.51
CA GLY A 363 6.31 11.09 -24.34
C GLY A 363 5.53 10.72 -23.08
N ASP A 364 6.20 10.60 -21.93
CA ASP A 364 5.58 10.33 -20.62
C ASP A 364 4.64 9.11 -20.63
N ALA A 365 4.98 8.09 -21.42
CA ALA A 365 4.22 6.84 -21.50
C ALA A 365 4.41 5.99 -20.24
N GLY A 366 5.58 6.09 -19.63
CA GLY A 366 5.93 5.47 -18.35
C GLY A 366 6.44 4.03 -18.45
N ALA A 367 7.19 3.62 -17.42
CA ALA A 367 7.73 2.28 -17.28
C ALA A 367 7.74 1.80 -15.81
N VAL A 368 7.83 0.48 -15.64
CA VAL A 368 8.13 -0.17 -14.35
C VAL A 368 9.36 -1.05 -14.49
N THR A 369 10.36 -0.85 -13.65
CA THR A 369 11.56 -1.69 -13.57
C THR A 369 11.48 -2.60 -12.34
N VAL A 370 11.76 -3.89 -12.51
CA VAL A 370 11.80 -4.87 -11.42
C VAL A 370 13.21 -5.39 -11.21
N LEU A 371 13.73 -5.14 -10.01
CA LEU A 371 15.05 -5.52 -9.51
C LEU A 371 14.89 -6.67 -8.51
N PHE A 372 15.84 -7.60 -8.48
CA PHE A 372 15.70 -8.80 -7.67
C PHE A 372 16.45 -8.68 -6.34
N GLY A 373 15.84 -9.21 -5.28
CA GLY A 373 16.48 -9.44 -3.99
C GLY A 373 17.49 -10.59 -4.06
N SER A 374 18.37 -10.66 -3.06
CA SER A 374 19.30 -11.78 -2.90
C SER A 374 19.95 -11.73 -1.52
N ALA A 375 20.60 -12.82 -1.08
CA ALA A 375 21.39 -12.81 0.16
C ALA A 375 22.50 -11.74 0.25
N SER A 376 22.86 -11.09 -0.85
CA SER A 376 23.81 -9.95 -0.87
C SER A 376 23.11 -8.60 -1.00
N GLY A 377 21.79 -8.56 -0.88
CA GLY A 377 20.94 -7.40 -1.11
C GLY A 377 20.44 -7.30 -2.55
N LEU A 378 19.97 -6.10 -2.91
CA LEU A 378 19.38 -5.79 -4.21
C LEU A 378 20.38 -5.97 -5.35
N THR A 379 19.97 -6.59 -6.45
CA THR A 379 20.81 -6.83 -7.63
C THR A 379 20.17 -6.41 -8.94
N THR A 380 21.01 -5.97 -9.90
CA THR A 380 20.60 -5.74 -11.30
C THR A 380 20.67 -7.01 -12.14
N LYS A 381 21.10 -8.15 -11.58
CA LYS A 381 21.15 -9.41 -12.32
C LYS A 381 19.73 -9.86 -12.69
N GLY A 382 19.45 -9.90 -13.99
CA GLY A 382 18.17 -10.38 -14.51
C GLY A 382 17.05 -9.34 -14.45
N VAL A 383 17.36 -8.09 -14.06
CA VAL A 383 16.45 -6.94 -14.07
C VAL A 383 15.67 -6.85 -15.38
N LYS A 384 14.40 -6.46 -15.28
CA LYS A 384 13.50 -6.27 -16.44
C LYS A 384 12.72 -4.98 -16.28
N SER A 385 12.46 -4.31 -17.40
CA SER A 385 11.55 -3.17 -17.47
C SER A 385 10.32 -3.53 -18.29
N TRP A 386 9.19 -2.96 -17.91
CA TRP A 386 7.87 -3.22 -18.45
C TRP A 386 7.19 -1.91 -18.81
N THR A 387 6.53 -1.90 -19.96
CA THR A 387 5.73 -0.80 -20.51
C THR A 387 4.48 -1.38 -21.14
N GLN A 388 3.51 -0.54 -21.53
CA GLN A 388 2.33 -1.01 -22.29
C GLN A 388 2.71 -1.63 -23.64
N ASP A 389 3.82 -1.19 -24.25
CA ASP A 389 4.37 -1.76 -25.48
C ASP A 389 5.14 -3.07 -25.28
N THR A 390 5.35 -3.52 -24.04
CA THR A 390 6.02 -4.79 -23.77
C THR A 390 5.18 -5.96 -24.29
N LYS A 391 5.80 -6.84 -25.08
CA LYS A 391 5.09 -7.95 -25.74
C LYS A 391 4.26 -8.77 -24.74
N GLY A 392 2.94 -8.80 -24.98
CA GLY A 392 1.97 -9.57 -24.19
C GLY A 392 1.29 -8.76 -23.09
N VAL A 393 1.82 -7.58 -22.75
CA VAL A 393 1.11 -6.61 -21.92
C VAL A 393 -0.04 -6.05 -22.76
N PRO A 394 -1.29 -6.04 -22.26
CA PRO A 394 -2.41 -5.49 -23.00
C PRO A 394 -2.35 -3.95 -23.02
N GLY A 395 -2.81 -3.36 -24.12
CA GLY A 395 -2.75 -1.91 -24.34
C GLY A 395 -1.66 -1.52 -25.34
N SER A 396 -1.45 -0.23 -25.49
CA SER A 396 -0.33 0.39 -26.20
C SER A 396 0.15 1.59 -25.38
N SER A 397 1.39 2.01 -25.56
CA SER A 397 1.87 3.27 -25.00
C SER A 397 1.30 4.45 -25.78
N GLU A 398 0.55 5.31 -25.10
CA GLU A 398 0.12 6.63 -25.54
C GLU A 398 0.80 7.73 -24.70
N ALA A 399 0.83 8.94 -25.25
CA ALA A 399 1.50 10.03 -24.57
C ALA A 399 0.72 10.39 -23.30
N TRP A 400 1.43 10.54 -22.18
CA TRP A 400 0.88 10.84 -20.86
C TRP A 400 0.12 9.69 -20.18
N ASP A 401 0.27 8.44 -20.60
CA ASP A 401 -0.39 7.31 -19.90
C ASP A 401 0.15 7.10 -18.49
N GLN A 402 1.43 7.43 -18.27
CA GLN A 402 2.10 7.36 -16.98
C GLN A 402 2.09 5.95 -16.37
N PHE A 403 2.36 4.92 -17.19
CA PHE A 403 2.51 3.55 -16.69
C PHE A 403 3.57 3.48 -15.59
N GLY A 404 3.24 2.85 -14.46
CA GLY A 404 4.13 2.86 -13.29
C GLY A 404 3.90 4.02 -12.32
N GLN A 405 2.89 4.87 -12.55
CA GLN A 405 2.53 5.93 -11.61
C GLN A 405 2.23 5.42 -10.20
N SER A 406 1.64 4.23 -10.11
CA SER A 406 1.55 3.46 -8.87
C SER A 406 2.00 2.03 -9.12
N VAL A 407 2.62 1.41 -8.13
CA VAL A 407 3.02 0.00 -8.17
C VAL A 407 2.75 -0.67 -6.84
N ARG A 408 2.38 -1.95 -6.89
CA ARG A 408 2.29 -2.84 -5.73
C ARG A 408 2.71 -4.24 -6.14
N LEU A 409 3.48 -4.91 -5.29
CA LEU A 409 3.78 -6.33 -5.42
C LEU A 409 2.96 -7.10 -4.37
N THR A 410 2.11 -8.03 -4.81
CA THR A 410 1.24 -8.79 -3.89
C THR A 410 0.74 -10.10 -4.52
N ASP A 411 0.66 -11.18 -3.74
CA ASP A 411 0.22 -12.51 -4.23
C ASP A 411 -1.31 -12.64 -4.24
N ILE A 412 -1.92 -12.03 -5.25
CA ILE A 412 -3.38 -11.96 -5.44
C ILE A 412 -4.00 -13.35 -5.63
N ASN A 413 -3.26 -14.24 -6.29
CA ASN A 413 -3.77 -15.54 -6.70
C ASN A 413 -3.31 -16.70 -5.79
N ARG A 414 -2.55 -16.38 -4.73
CA ARG A 414 -2.08 -17.29 -3.68
C ARG A 414 -1.20 -18.42 -4.22
N ASN A 415 -0.30 -18.11 -5.16
CA ASN A 415 0.63 -19.10 -5.72
C ASN A 415 2.04 -19.08 -5.06
N GLY A 416 2.22 -18.23 -4.05
CA GLY A 416 3.49 -18.01 -3.35
C GLY A 416 4.45 -17.09 -4.10
N LYS A 417 3.96 -16.26 -5.03
CA LYS A 417 4.74 -15.24 -5.75
C LYS A 417 3.92 -13.98 -5.87
N ALA A 418 4.54 -12.85 -5.59
CA ALA A 418 3.92 -11.56 -5.77
C ALA A 418 3.64 -11.30 -7.27
N ASP A 419 2.44 -10.84 -7.55
CA ASP A 419 2.03 -10.27 -8.83
C ASP A 419 2.29 -8.75 -8.79
N LEU A 420 2.66 -8.16 -9.94
CA LEU A 420 2.72 -6.71 -10.08
C LEU A 420 1.35 -6.17 -10.42
N VAL A 421 0.89 -5.21 -9.63
CA VAL A 421 -0.25 -4.33 -9.93
C VAL A 421 0.33 -2.95 -10.22
N THR A 422 0.03 -2.39 -11.38
CA THR A 422 0.55 -1.07 -11.74
C THR A 422 -0.52 -0.20 -12.40
N GLY A 423 -0.61 1.05 -11.94
CA GLY A 423 -1.48 2.06 -12.50
C GLY A 423 -0.83 2.79 -13.68
N ALA A 424 -1.67 3.18 -14.63
CA ALA A 424 -1.39 4.15 -15.68
C ALA A 424 -2.52 5.19 -15.59
N GLY A 425 -2.37 6.21 -14.75
CA GLY A 425 -3.48 7.09 -14.38
C GLY A 425 -3.93 8.02 -15.52
N GLY A 426 -3.06 8.27 -16.50
CA GLY A 426 -3.40 9.04 -17.69
C GLY A 426 -3.99 8.21 -18.83
N GLU A 427 -3.99 6.88 -18.73
CA GLU A 427 -4.46 5.94 -19.75
C GLU A 427 -5.83 6.36 -20.30
N ASN A 428 -5.88 6.64 -21.61
CA ASN A 428 -7.09 7.06 -22.31
C ASN A 428 -7.83 8.26 -21.64
N GLY A 429 -7.10 9.08 -20.89
CA GLY A 429 -7.57 10.23 -20.12
C GLY A 429 -8.44 9.89 -18.90
N TYR A 430 -8.50 8.63 -18.47
CA TYR A 430 -9.33 8.17 -17.35
C TYR A 430 -8.65 7.19 -16.39
N GLY A 431 -7.47 6.69 -16.75
CA GLY A 431 -6.70 5.75 -15.96
C GLY A 431 -7.07 4.28 -16.16
N ALA A 432 -6.09 3.42 -15.91
CA ALA A 432 -6.23 1.98 -15.90
C ALA A 432 -5.26 1.32 -14.91
N VAL A 433 -5.52 0.04 -14.66
CA VAL A 433 -4.60 -0.84 -13.92
C VAL A 433 -4.22 -2.04 -14.78
N THR A 434 -2.93 -2.36 -14.78
CA THR A 434 -2.36 -3.57 -15.39
C THR A 434 -1.86 -4.51 -14.31
N ILE A 435 -2.11 -5.81 -14.46
CA ILE A 435 -1.63 -6.85 -13.54
C ILE A 435 -0.78 -7.86 -14.33
N LEU A 436 0.47 -8.02 -13.91
CA LEU A 436 1.42 -9.01 -14.43
C LEU A 436 1.71 -10.06 -13.36
N ARG A 437 1.75 -11.34 -13.73
CA ARG A 437 1.88 -12.41 -12.74
C ARG A 437 3.31 -12.65 -12.32
N GLY A 438 3.51 -12.98 -11.05
CA GLY A 438 4.75 -13.56 -10.55
C GLY A 438 5.00 -14.94 -11.15
N SER A 439 6.26 -15.26 -11.45
CA SER A 439 6.69 -16.56 -11.97
C SER A 439 8.11 -16.86 -11.48
N ALA A 440 8.54 -18.13 -11.53
CA ALA A 440 9.90 -18.51 -11.11
C ALA A 440 11.04 -17.81 -11.88
N SER A 441 10.74 -17.04 -12.93
CA SER A 441 11.69 -16.23 -13.70
C SER A 441 11.46 -14.71 -13.57
N GLY A 442 10.74 -14.30 -12.52
CA GLY A 442 10.19 -12.97 -12.32
C GLY A 442 8.83 -12.78 -12.99
N LEU A 443 8.42 -11.55 -13.22
CA LEU A 443 7.12 -11.25 -13.83
C LEU A 443 6.95 -11.87 -15.24
N THR A 444 5.70 -12.20 -15.57
CA THR A 444 5.27 -12.63 -16.90
C THR A 444 4.03 -11.85 -17.37
N ALA A 445 3.99 -11.56 -18.68
CA ALA A 445 2.81 -11.02 -19.35
C ALA A 445 1.79 -12.10 -19.75
N ASP A 446 2.11 -13.39 -19.54
CA ASP A 446 1.16 -14.47 -19.78
C ASP A 446 -0.07 -14.30 -18.89
N SER A 447 -1.24 -14.17 -19.51
CA SER A 447 -2.51 -13.88 -18.82
C SER A 447 -2.55 -12.55 -18.08
N ALA A 448 -1.73 -11.57 -18.50
CA ALA A 448 -1.79 -10.20 -18.02
C ALA A 448 -3.21 -9.66 -18.10
N LYS A 449 -3.58 -8.85 -17.10
CA LYS A 449 -4.89 -8.19 -17.03
C LYS A 449 -4.72 -6.72 -17.25
N PHE A 450 -5.68 -6.13 -17.94
CA PHE A 450 -5.85 -4.69 -18.08
C PHE A 450 -7.29 -4.38 -17.74
N ILE A 451 -7.50 -3.40 -16.87
CA ILE A 451 -8.81 -2.96 -16.43
C ILE A 451 -8.81 -1.44 -16.51
N GLY A 452 -9.58 -0.88 -17.44
CA GLY A 452 -9.75 0.56 -17.56
C GLY A 452 -10.79 1.08 -16.56
N ALA A 453 -10.71 2.37 -16.24
CA ALA A 453 -11.66 3.05 -15.36
C ALA A 453 -13.14 2.80 -15.74
N ARG A 454 -13.43 2.71 -17.05
CA ARG A 454 -14.78 2.51 -17.57
C ARG A 454 -15.30 1.08 -17.38
N ASP A 455 -14.41 0.09 -17.34
CA ASP A 455 -14.77 -1.30 -17.05
C ASP A 455 -15.30 -1.45 -15.62
N VAL A 456 -14.84 -0.57 -14.73
CA VAL A 456 -15.20 -0.55 -13.30
C VAL A 456 -16.23 0.51 -12.94
N SER A 457 -16.85 1.17 -13.93
CA SER A 457 -17.88 2.21 -13.75
C SER A 457 -17.38 3.54 -13.15
N VAL A 458 -16.08 3.85 -13.24
CA VAL A 458 -15.56 5.16 -12.83
C VAL A 458 -16.02 6.25 -13.82
N ARG A 459 -16.35 7.44 -13.31
CA ARG A 459 -16.94 8.59 -14.03
C ARG A 459 -16.09 9.85 -13.85
N GLY A 460 -16.28 10.88 -14.69
CA GLY A 460 -15.50 12.13 -14.60
C GLY A 460 -14.13 12.04 -15.27
N SER A 461 -13.20 12.88 -14.82
CA SER A 461 -11.81 12.92 -15.30
C SER A 461 -11.03 11.66 -14.97
N GLY A 462 -11.47 10.88 -13.96
CA GLY A 462 -10.93 9.55 -13.68
C GLY A 462 -9.43 9.54 -13.45
N ASP A 463 -8.99 9.78 -12.21
CA ASP A 463 -7.62 9.49 -11.78
C ASP A 463 -7.56 8.04 -11.26
N PHE A 464 -7.94 7.09 -12.12
CA PHE A 464 -8.09 5.69 -11.70
C PHE A 464 -6.74 5.01 -11.56
N ALA A 465 -6.56 4.29 -10.44
CA ALA A 465 -5.32 3.63 -10.06
C ALA A 465 -4.12 4.58 -9.86
N TRP A 466 -4.37 5.85 -9.56
CA TRP A 466 -3.33 6.80 -9.16
C TRP A 466 -2.59 6.37 -7.88
N ALA A 467 -3.30 5.71 -6.97
CA ALA A 467 -2.75 5.06 -5.79
C ALA A 467 -3.36 3.67 -5.62
N ILE A 468 -2.56 2.77 -5.05
CA ILE A 468 -2.94 1.40 -4.67
C ILE A 468 -2.74 1.30 -3.15
N ALA A 469 -3.67 0.69 -2.43
CA ALA A 469 -3.55 0.57 -0.98
C ALA A 469 -2.24 -0.11 -0.56
N GLN A 470 -1.57 0.49 0.44
CA GLN A 470 -0.40 -0.09 1.10
C GLN A 470 -0.77 -1.26 2.01
#